data_AF-A0A1F6AP10-F1
#
_entry.id   AF-A0A1F6AP10-F1
#
_cell.length_a   1.000
_cell.length_b   1.000
_cell.length_c   1.000
_cell.angle_alpha   90.00
_cell.angle_beta   90.00
_cell.angle_gamma   90.00
#
_symmetry.space_group_name_H-M   'P 1'
#
loop_
_entity.id
_entity.type
_entity.pdbx_description
1 polymer ?
#
loop_
_entity_poly.entity_id
_entity_poly.type
_entity_poly.pdbx_seq_one_letter_code
_entity_poly.pdbx_strand_id
1 'polypeptide(L)'
;MAINLKTLIHVSPFSDIDREKMLSKIDSLNEDQKIHISEVCWKLLSFKYYTQLQFMIDEYLDEVQTGQKKYNLNDVTEIEARCIHDYAQKLQVAETEGSIEEVRTQLEKFKTHSLPQDKTVSTSLTPKP
;
A
#
# COMPACT_ATOMS: atom_id res chain seq x y z
N MET A 1 1.40 14.60 13.00
CA MET A 1 1.48 15.82 12.15
C MET A 1 0.44 15.68 11.05
N ALA A 2 -0.12 16.76 10.49
CA ALA A 2 -1.11 16.63 9.40
C ALA A 2 -0.38 16.52 8.05
N ILE A 3 -0.34 15.31 7.47
CA ILE A 3 0.18 15.10 6.11
C ILE A 3 -0.58 16.02 5.15
N ASN A 4 0.16 16.84 4.39
CA ASN A 4 -0.43 17.84 3.51
C ASN A 4 -1.10 17.19 2.31
N LEU A 5 -2.31 17.65 1.96
CA LEU A 5 -3.07 17.17 0.80
C LEU A 5 -2.30 17.32 -0.52
N LYS A 6 -1.52 18.40 -0.68
CA LYS A 6 -0.64 18.58 -1.85
C LYS A 6 0.39 17.44 -1.95
N THR A 7 1.02 17.09 -0.84
CA THR A 7 1.98 15.97 -0.76
C THR A 7 1.29 14.65 -1.08
N LEU A 8 0.09 14.41 -0.55
CA LEU A 8 -0.70 13.20 -0.86
C LEU A 8 -0.95 13.07 -2.36
N ILE A 9 -1.43 14.13 -3.02
CA ILE A 9 -1.69 14.13 -4.47
C ILE A 9 -0.41 13.87 -5.27
N HIS A 10 0.74 14.40 -4.84
CA HIS A 10 2.03 14.15 -5.51
C HIS A 10 2.51 12.70 -5.38
N VAL A 11 2.27 12.06 -4.24
CA VAL A 11 2.74 10.68 -3.98
C VAL A 11 1.75 9.64 -4.51
N SER A 12 0.47 9.98 -4.58
CA SER A 12 -0.58 9.12 -5.11
C SER A 12 -0.38 8.80 -6.60
N PRO A 13 -0.78 7.59 -7.05
CA PRO A 13 -0.57 7.12 -8.41
C PRO A 13 -1.60 7.72 -9.41
N PHE A 14 -1.69 9.04 -9.46
CA PHE A 14 -2.46 9.74 -10.49
C PHE A 14 -1.64 9.96 -11.75
N SER A 15 -2.33 10.00 -12.90
CA SER A 15 -1.75 10.50 -14.15
C SER A 15 -1.26 11.95 -13.96
N ASP A 16 -0.23 12.35 -14.70
CA ASP A 16 0.31 13.71 -14.57
C ASP A 16 -0.75 14.77 -14.87
N ILE A 17 -1.61 14.52 -15.87
CA ILE A 17 -2.71 15.39 -16.27
C ILE A 17 -3.72 15.56 -15.13
N ASP A 18 -4.13 14.47 -14.49
CA ASP A 18 -5.13 14.53 -13.41
C ASP A 18 -4.54 15.15 -12.15
N ARG A 19 -3.26 14.88 -11.87
CA ARG A 19 -2.51 15.50 -10.78
C ARG A 19 -2.43 17.01 -10.94
N GLU A 20 -2.04 17.51 -12.10
CA GLU A 20 -1.98 18.95 -12.39
C GLU A 20 -3.37 19.61 -12.27
N LYS A 21 -4.42 18.95 -12.78
CA LYS A 21 -5.81 19.42 -12.62
C LYS A 21 -6.22 19.51 -11.15
N MET A 22 -5.87 18.53 -10.32
CA MET A 22 -6.18 18.57 -8.89
C MET A 22 -5.39 19.66 -8.17
N LEU A 23 -4.09 19.79 -8.45
CA LEU A 23 -3.22 20.80 -7.84
C LEU A 23 -3.63 22.23 -8.23
N SER A 24 -4.08 22.46 -9.47
CA SER A 24 -4.54 23.78 -9.91
C SER A 24 -5.84 24.23 -9.24
N LYS A 25 -6.66 23.29 -8.76
CA LYS A 25 -7.96 23.57 -8.14
C LYS A 25 -7.96 23.50 -6.62
N ILE A 26 -6.90 22.96 -6.01
CA ILE A 26 -6.88 22.62 -4.59
C ILE A 26 -7.19 23.79 -3.65
N ASP A 27 -6.72 25.00 -4.00
CA ASP A 27 -6.94 26.19 -3.18
C ASP A 27 -8.39 26.71 -3.29
N SER A 28 -9.12 26.33 -4.35
CA SER A 28 -10.54 26.64 -4.56
C SER A 28 -11.52 25.62 -3.96
N LEU A 29 -11.01 24.50 -3.45
CA LEU A 29 -11.85 23.45 -2.86
C LEU A 29 -12.27 23.81 -1.43
N ASN A 30 -13.51 23.45 -1.09
CA ASN A 30 -13.99 23.51 0.28
C ASN A 30 -13.39 22.37 1.14
N GLU A 31 -13.62 22.40 2.45
CA GLU A 31 -13.06 21.41 3.37
C GLU A 31 -13.55 19.98 3.08
N ASP A 32 -14.84 19.80 2.81
CA ASP A 32 -15.40 18.47 2.49
C ASP A 32 -14.77 17.85 1.24
N GLN A 33 -14.54 18.66 0.21
CA GLN A 33 -13.86 18.24 -1.02
C GLN A 33 -12.40 17.87 -0.76
N LYS A 34 -11.71 18.65 0.09
CA LYS A 34 -10.32 18.36 0.49
C LYS A 34 -10.23 17.06 1.28
N ILE A 35 -11.17 16.82 2.19
CA ILE A 35 -11.28 15.56 2.94
C ILE A 35 -11.51 14.40 1.98
N HIS A 36 -12.49 14.52 1.07
CA HIS A 36 -12.78 13.47 0.10
C HIS A 36 -11.58 13.11 -0.78
N ILE A 37 -10.86 14.12 -1.29
CA ILE A 37 -9.65 13.86 -2.10
C ILE A 37 -8.56 13.21 -1.24
N SER A 38 -8.39 13.62 0.02
CA SER A 38 -7.44 13.00 0.95
C SER A 38 -7.74 11.51 1.11
N GLU A 39 -9.00 11.14 1.33
CA GLU A 39 -9.43 9.74 1.46
C GLU A 39 -9.17 8.94 0.18
N VAL A 40 -9.44 9.52 -1.00
CA VAL A 40 -9.12 8.88 -2.29
C VAL A 40 -7.61 8.68 -2.44
N CYS A 41 -6.80 9.68 -2.10
CA CYS A 41 -5.35 9.58 -2.14
C CYS A 41 -4.85 8.44 -1.24
N TRP A 42 -5.33 8.38 -0.01
CA TRP A 42 -4.98 7.32 0.94
C TRP A 42 -5.42 5.93 0.49
N LYS A 43 -6.60 5.81 -0.11
CA LYS A 43 -7.08 4.54 -0.68
C LYS A 43 -6.18 4.05 -1.80
N LEU A 44 -5.78 4.93 -2.72
CA LEU A 44 -4.87 4.58 -3.81
C LEU A 44 -3.45 4.25 -3.30
N LEU A 45 -2.97 4.99 -2.31
CA LEU A 45 -1.68 4.73 -1.69
C LEU A 45 -1.67 3.39 -0.95
N SER A 46 -2.73 3.08 -0.21
CA SER A 46 -2.93 1.81 0.47
C SER A 46 -2.95 0.65 -0.53
N PHE A 47 -3.72 0.77 -1.61
CA PHE A 47 -3.73 -0.25 -2.66
C PHE A 47 -2.33 -0.50 -3.24
N LYS A 48 -1.63 0.56 -3.64
CA LYS A 48 -0.27 0.45 -4.19
C LYS A 48 0.71 -0.14 -3.17
N TYR A 49 0.59 0.26 -1.91
CA TYR A 49 1.42 -0.24 -0.81
C TYR A 49 1.26 -1.75 -0.64
N TYR A 50 0.03 -2.25 -0.53
CA TYR A 50 -0.22 -3.67 -0.35
C TYR A 50 0.14 -4.49 -1.58
N THR A 51 -0.08 -3.98 -2.80
CA THR A 51 0.40 -4.65 -4.02
C THR A 51 1.92 -4.74 -4.07
N GLN A 52 2.63 -3.66 -3.72
CA GLN A 52 4.09 -3.67 -3.69
C GLN A 52 4.63 -4.60 -2.60
N LEU A 53 4.01 -4.57 -1.41
CA LEU A 53 4.38 -5.45 -0.31
C LEU A 53 4.20 -6.93 -0.70
N GLN A 54 3.04 -7.26 -1.27
CA GLN A 54 2.75 -8.62 -1.73
C GLN A 54 3.76 -9.06 -2.78
N PHE A 55 4.07 -8.23 -3.78
CA PHE A 55 5.07 -8.53 -4.80
C PHE A 55 6.45 -8.85 -4.19
N MET A 56 6.92 -8.06 -3.21
CA MET A 56 8.21 -8.30 -2.56
C MET A 56 8.21 -9.57 -1.72
N ILE A 57 7.09 -9.89 -1.07
CA ILE A 57 6.93 -11.15 -0.33
C ILE A 57 6.92 -12.33 -1.30
N ASP A 58 6.21 -12.23 -2.42
CA ASP A 58 6.14 -13.28 -3.45
C ASP A 58 7.53 -13.54 -4.06
N GLU A 59 8.31 -12.49 -4.34
CA GLU A 59 9.71 -12.59 -4.81
C GLU A 59 10.60 -13.30 -3.78
N TYR A 60 10.50 -12.92 -2.50
CA TYR A 60 11.21 -13.58 -1.42
C TYR A 60 10.80 -15.06 -1.25
N LEU A 61 9.51 -15.39 -1.38
CA LEU A 61 9.04 -16.76 -1.30
C LEU A 61 9.53 -17.61 -2.48
N ASP A 62 9.66 -17.03 -3.68
CA ASP A 62 10.26 -17.71 -4.84
C ASP A 62 11.74 -18.02 -4.61
N GLU A 63 12.51 -17.09 -4.03
CA GLU A 63 13.91 -17.33 -3.62
C GLU A 63 14.03 -18.47 -2.60
N VAL A 64 13.09 -18.54 -1.66
CA VAL A 64 13.01 -19.62 -0.67
C VAL A 64 12.67 -20.95 -1.34
N GLN A 65 11.69 -20.95 -2.25
CA GLN A 65 11.25 -22.15 -2.95
C GLN A 65 12.33 -22.72 -3.89
N THR A 66 13.08 -21.84 -4.56
CA THR A 66 14.21 -22.21 -5.43
C THR A 66 15.47 -22.58 -4.64
N GLY A 67 15.44 -22.45 -3.31
CA GLY A 67 16.53 -22.81 -2.40
C GLY A 67 17.69 -21.82 -2.38
N GLN A 68 17.52 -20.63 -2.99
CA GLN A 68 18.51 -19.54 -2.92
C GLN A 68 18.59 -18.93 -1.53
N LYS A 69 17.47 -18.95 -0.79
CA LYS A 69 17.38 -18.42 0.57
C LYS A 69 16.66 -19.39 1.51
N LYS A 70 16.89 -19.27 2.81
CA LYS A 70 16.12 -19.99 3.84
C LYS A 70 15.01 -19.10 4.34
N TYR A 71 13.84 -19.68 4.55
CA TYR A 71 12.73 -18.97 5.16
C TYR A 71 13.11 -18.48 6.56
N ASN A 72 12.98 -17.18 6.74
CA ASN A 72 13.14 -16.44 7.98
C ASN A 72 11.99 -15.43 8.12
N LEU A 73 11.33 -15.44 9.28
CA LEU A 73 10.26 -14.48 9.58
C LEU A 73 10.79 -13.05 9.70
N ASN A 74 12.02 -12.87 10.20
CA ASN A 74 12.61 -11.54 10.35
C ASN A 74 12.78 -10.83 9.00
N ASP A 75 13.10 -11.56 7.93
CA ASP A 75 13.25 -11.00 6.59
C ASP A 75 11.91 -10.48 6.05
N VAL A 76 10.82 -11.18 6.32
CA VAL A 76 9.46 -10.73 5.95
C VAL A 76 9.12 -9.43 6.70
N THR A 77 9.39 -9.39 8.00
CA THR A 77 9.20 -8.18 8.83
C THR A 77 10.07 -7.02 8.33
N GLU A 78 11.28 -7.29 7.86
CA GLU A 78 12.19 -6.29 7.29
C GLU A 78 11.66 -5.74 5.96
N ILE A 79 11.08 -6.59 5.10
CA ILE A 79 10.41 -6.18 3.86
C ILE A 79 9.22 -5.25 4.18
N GLU A 80 8.40 -5.60 5.17
CA GLU A 80 7.30 -4.76 5.63
C GLU A 80 7.79 -3.40 6.15
N ALA A 81 8.79 -3.41 7.03
CA ALA A 81 9.37 -2.20 7.61
C ALA A 81 9.97 -1.29 6.54
N ARG A 82 10.71 -1.86 5.58
CA ARG A 82 11.27 -1.14 4.44
C ARG A 82 10.18 -0.53 3.56
N CYS A 83 9.12 -1.28 3.27
CA CYS A 83 8.01 -0.80 2.46
C CYS A 83 7.32 0.42 3.11
N ILE A 84 7.03 0.34 4.41
CA ILE A 84 6.44 1.44 5.17
C ILE A 84 7.38 2.65 5.23
N HIS A 85 8.67 2.42 5.44
CA HIS A 85 9.67 3.47 5.50
C HIS A 85 9.78 4.23 4.16
N ASP A 86 9.80 3.52 3.03
CA ASP A 86 9.81 4.13 1.69
C ASP A 86 8.59 5.04 1.48
N TYR A 87 7.41 4.64 1.98
CA TYR A 87 6.20 5.45 1.91
C TYR A 87 6.25 6.66 2.85
N ALA A 88 6.74 6.49 4.08
CA ALA A 88 6.95 7.60 5.00
C ALA A 88 7.95 8.63 4.43
N GLN A 89 9.00 8.18 3.75
CA GLN A 89 9.96 9.06 3.07
C GLN A 89 9.30 9.81 1.92
N LYS A 90 8.53 9.13 1.06
CA LYS A 90 7.80 9.78 -0.04
C LYS A 90 6.80 10.82 0.47
N LEU A 91 6.15 10.55 1.60
CA LEU A 91 5.24 11.46 2.26
C LEU A 91 5.95 12.57 3.07
N GLN A 92 7.29 12.60 3.07
CA GLN A 92 8.12 13.56 3.79
C GLN A 92 7.88 13.57 5.30
N VAL A 93 7.55 12.40 5.87
CA VAL A 93 7.24 12.22 7.30
C VAL A 93 8.09 11.14 7.96
N ALA A 94 9.16 10.69 7.32
CA ALA A 94 10.07 9.67 7.87
C ALA A 94 10.97 10.16 9.03
N GLU A 95 10.68 11.32 9.62
CA GLU A 95 11.57 11.95 10.62
C GLU A 95 11.45 11.31 12.01
N THR A 96 10.33 10.65 12.34
CA THR A 96 10.11 10.03 13.66
C THR A 96 9.34 8.71 13.56
N GLU A 97 9.56 7.78 14.51
CA GLU A 97 8.78 6.54 14.62
C GLU A 97 7.28 6.80 14.73
N GLY A 98 6.87 7.85 15.44
CA GLY A 98 5.46 8.22 15.55
C GLY A 98 4.84 8.61 14.20
N SER A 99 5.58 9.29 13.35
CA SER A 99 5.12 9.66 12.00
C SER A 99 5.05 8.47 11.05
N ILE A 100 5.96 7.51 11.19
CA ILE A 100 5.93 6.24 10.45
C ILE A 100 4.70 5.43 10.87
N GLU A 101 4.39 5.40 12.17
CA GLU A 101 3.20 4.70 12.69
C GLU A 101 1.89 5.38 12.27
N GLU A 102 1.86 6.72 12.17
CA GLU A 102 0.74 7.46 11.58
C GLU A 102 0.49 7.01 10.12
N VAL A 103 1.54 6.88 9.31
CA VAL A 103 1.43 6.39 7.92
C VAL A 103 0.93 4.95 7.89
N ARG A 104 1.48 4.07 8.74
CA ARG A 104 1.01 2.68 8.86
C ARG A 104 -0.48 2.64 9.18
N THR A 105 -0.91 3.38 10.21
CA THR A 105 -2.31 3.43 10.65
C THR A 105 -3.24 3.90 9.52
N GLN A 106 -2.83 4.90 8.75
CA GLN A 106 -3.63 5.36 7.60
C GLN A 106 -3.68 4.29 6.50
N LEU A 107 -2.55 3.69 6.13
CA LEU A 107 -2.53 2.62 5.12
C LEU A 107 -3.42 1.44 5.54
N GLU A 108 -3.39 1.07 6.81
CA GLU A 108 -4.25 0.02 7.38
C GLU A 108 -5.73 0.40 7.40
N LYS A 109 -6.07 1.64 7.78
CA LYS A 109 -7.46 2.13 7.75
C LYS A 109 -8.09 1.99 6.37
N PHE A 110 -7.31 2.24 5.32
CA PHE A 110 -7.76 2.14 3.93
C PHE A 110 -7.40 0.81 3.27
N LYS A 111 -6.90 -0.17 4.05
CA LYS A 111 -6.68 -1.54 3.60
C LYS A 111 -8.02 -2.10 3.16
N THR A 112 -8.27 -2.11 1.86
CA THR A 112 -9.34 -2.90 1.29
C THR A 112 -8.97 -4.36 1.53
N HIS A 113 -9.66 -5.03 2.46
CA HIS A 113 -9.55 -6.47 2.62
C HIS A 113 -9.79 -7.16 1.27
N SER A 114 -8.70 -7.73 0.75
CA SER A 114 -8.60 -8.93 -0.08
C SER A 114 -9.52 -9.10 -1.29
N LEU A 115 -8.86 -9.38 -2.42
CA LEU A 115 -9.26 -10.36 -3.43
C LEU A 115 -10.26 -11.42 -2.88
N PRO A 116 -11.31 -11.79 -3.63
CA PRO A 116 -12.10 -12.96 -3.29
C PRO A 116 -11.22 -14.22 -3.41
N GLN A 117 -10.72 -14.72 -2.28
CA GLN A 117 -10.48 -16.14 -2.09
C GLN A 117 -11.61 -16.68 -1.23
N ASP A 118 -12.54 -17.42 -1.84
CA ASP A 118 -12.80 -18.83 -1.50
C ASP A 118 -13.96 -19.37 -2.35
N LYS A 119 -13.69 -20.46 -3.08
CA LYS A 119 -14.48 -21.70 -3.02
C LYS A 119 -13.75 -22.79 -3.79
N THR A 120 -12.95 -23.56 -3.03
CA THR A 120 -12.82 -25.01 -3.14
C THR A 120 -12.55 -25.59 -4.54
N VAL A 121 -11.27 -25.80 -4.89
CA VAL A 121 -10.89 -26.94 -5.72
C VAL A 121 -10.96 -28.18 -4.82
N SER A 122 -12.17 -28.73 -4.66
CA SER A 122 -12.33 -30.06 -4.06
C SER A 122 -11.81 -31.09 -5.06
N THR A 123 -10.65 -31.62 -4.74
CA THR A 123 -10.18 -32.95 -5.12
C THR A 123 -11.30 -33.99 -5.00
N SER A 124 -11.74 -34.54 -6.12
CA SER A 124 -12.22 -35.93 -6.19
C SER A 124 -11.87 -36.52 -7.54
N LEU A 125 -10.62 -36.99 -7.63
CA LEU A 125 -10.21 -38.00 -8.60
C LEU A 125 -10.88 -39.33 -8.23
N THR A 126 -11.43 -40.00 -9.25
CA THR A 126 -11.99 -41.37 -9.32
C THR A 126 -13.46 -41.52 -8.89
N PRO A 127 -14.20 -42.37 -9.63
CA PRO A 127 -14.10 -43.81 -9.40
C PRO A 127 -13.71 -44.64 -10.62
N LYS A 128 -13.01 -45.74 -10.32
CA LYS A 128 -12.78 -46.96 -11.11
C LYS A 128 -13.60 -48.07 -10.42
N PRO A 129 -13.89 -49.26 -10.98
CA PRO A 129 -13.83 -49.76 -12.36
C PRO A 129 -15.21 -49.86 -13.06
#